data_AF-A0A7X8T3Z6-F1
#
_entry.id   AF-A0A7X8T3Z6-F1
#
_cell.length_a   1.000
_cell.length_b   1.000
_cell.length_c   1.000
_cell.angle_alpha   90.00
_cell.angle_beta   90.00
_cell.angle_gamma   90.00
#
_symmetry.space_group_name_H-M   'P 1'
#
loop_
_entity.id
_entity.type
_entity.pdbx_description
1 polymer ?
#
loop_
_entity_poly.entity_id
_entity_poly.type
_entity_poly.pdbx_seq_one_letter_code
_entity_poly.pdbx_strand_id
1 'polypeptide(L)'
;MVFADTAVAKLFGLEQQDTLRGLPLEKYLARVHVSDRPRLARSIRRAIIDAMPYREEYRVHDRNGIARLVMAQGRCFRDRSGNPVHYAGIVHPVDCA
;
A
#
# COMPACT_ATOMS: atom_id res chain seq x y z
N MET A 1 -10.73 -0.37 4.60
CA MET A 1 -10.04 -1.59 5.09
C MET A 1 -9.20 -2.15 3.96
N VAL A 2 -8.01 -2.66 4.25
CA VAL A 2 -7.07 -3.20 3.28
C VAL A 2 -6.83 -4.67 3.59
N PHE A 3 -7.13 -5.52 2.61
CA PHE A 3 -6.86 -6.95 2.64
C PHE A 3 -5.60 -7.20 1.84
N ALA A 4 -4.69 -8.00 2.41
CA ALA A 4 -3.43 -8.32 1.77
C ALA A 4 -3.01 -9.74 2.11
N ASP A 5 -2.23 -10.34 1.21
CA ASP A 5 -1.70 -11.68 1.40
C ASP A 5 -0.54 -11.72 2.42
N THR A 6 -0.02 -12.92 2.64
CA THR A 6 1.06 -13.16 3.59
C THR A 6 2.41 -12.61 3.11
N ALA A 7 2.59 -12.36 1.81
CA ALA A 7 3.81 -11.76 1.27
C ALA A 7 3.86 -10.25 1.59
N VAL A 8 2.76 -9.53 1.37
CA VAL A 8 2.63 -8.13 1.77
C VAL A 8 2.74 -7.99 3.29
N ALA A 9 2.10 -8.88 4.06
CA ALA A 9 2.22 -8.88 5.52
C ALA A 9 3.70 -8.93 5.99
N LYS A 10 4.51 -9.81 5.36
CA LYS A 10 5.94 -9.93 5.66
C LYS A 10 6.71 -8.65 5.32
N LEU A 11 6.47 -8.04 4.15
CA LEU A 11 7.13 -6.80 3.74
C LEU A 11 6.89 -5.66 4.73
N PHE A 12 5.66 -5.52 5.24
CA PHE A 12 5.28 -4.46 6.17
C PHE A 12 5.53 -4.84 7.64
N GLY A 13 6.01 -6.06 7.93
CA GLY A 13 6.20 -6.54 9.29
C GLY A 13 4.90 -6.65 10.11
N LEU A 14 3.78 -6.94 9.44
CA LEU A 14 2.45 -7.07 10.05
C LEU A 14 2.14 -8.54 10.38
N GLU A 15 1.07 -8.76 11.16
CA GLU A 15 0.57 -10.10 11.43
C GLU A 15 -0.24 -10.64 10.24
N GLN A 16 0.16 -11.80 9.73
CA GLN A 16 -0.40 -12.40 8.52
C GLN A 16 -1.91 -12.64 8.63
N GLN A 17 -2.35 -13.20 9.75
CA GLN A 17 -3.76 -13.46 10.02
C GLN A 17 -4.61 -12.18 10.03
N ASP A 18 -4.05 -11.06 10.49
CA ASP A 18 -4.76 -9.79 10.55
C ASP A 18 -4.87 -9.17 9.16
N THR A 19 -3.80 -9.22 8.35
CA THR A 19 -3.83 -8.72 6.97
C THR A 19 -4.83 -9.47 6.09
N LEU A 20 -5.01 -10.78 6.31
CA LEU A 20 -6.00 -11.60 5.61
C LEU A 20 -7.44 -11.26 6.03
N ARG A 21 -7.66 -10.89 7.29
CA ARG A 21 -8.96 -10.44 7.82
C ARG A 21 -9.27 -8.98 7.51
N GLY A 22 -8.27 -8.24 7.02
CA GLY A 22 -8.36 -6.83 6.70
C GLY A 22 -7.90 -5.95 7.87
N LEU A 23 -7.07 -4.95 7.55
CA LEU A 23 -6.58 -3.96 8.49
C LEU A 23 -6.93 -2.53 8.05
N PRO A 24 -7.01 -1.56 8.97
CA PRO A 24 -7.08 -0.15 8.62
C PRO A 24 -5.85 0.28 7.79
N LEU A 25 -6.01 1.22 6.87
CA LEU A 25 -4.91 1.71 6.02
C LEU A 25 -3.79 2.34 6.86
N GLU A 26 -4.16 2.96 7.97
CA GLU A 26 -3.27 3.60 8.94
C GLU A 26 -2.24 2.61 9.50
N LYS A 27 -2.60 1.33 9.64
CA LYS A 27 -1.67 0.29 10.07
C LYS A 27 -0.56 0.06 9.05
N TYR A 28 -0.86 0.14 7.75
CA TYR A 28 0.16 0.06 6.70
C TYR A 28 0.99 1.34 6.65
N LEU A 29 0.36 2.51 6.71
CA LEU A 29 1.06 3.82 6.69
C LEU A 29 1.99 4.00 7.89
N ALA A 30 1.65 3.43 9.06
CA ALA A 30 2.53 3.43 10.23
C ALA A 30 3.84 2.66 10.01
N ARG A 31 3.85 1.70 9.07
CA ARG A 31 5.05 0.91 8.70
C ARG A 31 5.86 1.57 7.59
N VAL A 32 5.31 2.59 6.92
CA VAL A 32 6.04 3.38 5.91
C VAL A 32 7.05 4.30 6.59
N HIS A 33 8.23 4.43 5.99
CA HIS A 33 9.28 5.35 6.44
C HIS A 33 8.74 6.79 6.50
N VAL A 34 9.04 7.51 7.58
CA VAL A 34 8.39 8.80 7.90
C VAL A 34 8.51 9.84 6.79
N SER A 35 9.66 9.89 6.09
CA SER A 35 9.89 10.80 4.97
C SER A 35 9.02 10.52 3.74
N ASP A 36 8.58 9.27 3.57
CA ASP A 36 7.80 8.86 2.39
C ASP A 36 6.30 9.09 2.59
N ARG A 37 5.82 9.17 3.84
CA ARG A 37 4.38 9.28 4.17
C ARG A 37 3.68 10.48 3.51
N PRO A 38 4.22 11.72 3.51
CA PRO A 38 3.52 12.86 2.92
C PRO A 38 3.31 12.71 1.41
N ARG A 39 4.32 12.17 0.71
CA ARG A 39 4.23 11.86 -0.73
C ARG A 39 3.20 10.76 -0.96
N LEU A 40 3.27 9.68 -0.19
CA LEU A 40 2.39 8.53 -0.34
C LEU A 40 0.91 8.90 -0.13
N ALA A 41 0.61 9.70 0.90
CA ALA A 41 -0.74 10.18 1.16
C ALA A 41 -1.31 11.00 -0.01
N ARG A 42 -0.47 11.83 -0.65
CA ARG A 42 -0.86 12.61 -1.83
C ARG A 42 -1.15 11.70 -3.02
N SER A 43 -0.30 10.70 -3.27
CA SER A 43 -0.47 9.78 -4.38
C SER A 43 -1.69 8.86 -4.21
N ILE A 44 -1.95 8.36 -3.00
CA ILE A 44 -3.17 7.60 -2.69
C ILE A 44 -4.40 8.46 -2.94
N ARG A 45 -4.39 9.73 -2.49
CA ARG A 45 -5.50 10.66 -2.74
C ARG A 45 -5.73 10.85 -4.24
N ARG A 46 -4.69 11.08 -5.04
CA ARG A 46 -4.80 11.22 -6.51
C ARG A 46 -5.33 9.96 -7.18
N ALA A 47 -4.87 8.78 -6.76
CA ALA A 47 -5.34 7.52 -7.33
C ALA A 47 -6.83 7.27 -7.07
N ILE A 48 -7.33 7.65 -5.88
CA ILE A 48 -8.73 7.47 -5.50
C ILE A 48 -9.63 8.56 -6.11
N ILE A 49 -9.20 9.82 -6.06
CA ILE A 49 -10.04 10.95 -6.52
C ILE A 49 -9.95 11.10 -8.04
N ASP A 50 -8.73 11.16 -8.58
CA ASP A 50 -8.49 11.54 -9.98
C ASP A 50 -8.47 10.32 -10.92
N ALA A 51 -8.70 9.11 -10.39
CA ALA A 51 -8.66 7.85 -11.14
C ALA A 51 -7.33 7.57 -11.86
N MET A 52 -6.25 8.21 -11.42
CA MET A 52 -4.94 8.03 -12.02
C MET A 52 -4.32 6.69 -11.60
N PRO A 53 -3.58 6.01 -12.49
CA PRO A 53 -2.78 4.86 -12.11
C PRO A 53 -1.86 5.20 -10.94
N TYR A 54 -1.90 4.39 -9.88
CA TYR A 54 -0.99 4.54 -8.77
C TYR A 54 0.26 3.72 -9.05
N ARG A 55 1.43 4.35 -8.95
CA ARG A 55 2.74 3.69 -9.00
C ARG A 55 3.73 4.48 -8.16
N GLU A 56 4.18 3.88 -7.07
CA GLU A 56 5.06 4.54 -6.11
C GLU A 56 6.10 3.55 -5.57
N GLU A 57 7.35 4.00 -5.53
CA GLU A 57 8.42 3.35 -4.79
C GLU A 57 8.59 4.04 -3.43
N TYR A 58 8.64 3.27 -2.35
CA TYR A 58 8.82 3.79 -1.00
C TYR A 58 9.39 2.74 -0.05
N ARG A 59 9.82 3.19 1.12
CA ARG A 59 10.37 2.31 2.15
C ARG A 59 9.32 1.89 3.15
N VAL A 60 9.32 0.61 3.49
CA VAL A 60 8.52 0.01 4.57
C VAL A 60 9.44 -0.66 5.60
N HIS A 61 9.05 -0.67 6.87
CA HIS A 61 9.78 -1.38 7.91
C HIS A 61 9.24 -2.79 8.06
N ASP A 62 10.11 -3.79 7.91
CA ASP A 62 9.79 -5.18 8.22
C ASP A 62 9.68 -5.41 9.74
N ARG A 63 9.37 -6.64 10.17
CA ARG A 63 9.15 -6.96 11.61
C ARG A 63 10.36 -6.61 12.49
N ASN A 64 11.57 -6.57 11.92
CA ASN A 64 12.80 -6.23 12.63
C ASN A 64 13.11 -4.72 12.61
N GLY A 65 12.23 -3.91 12.01
CA GLY A 65 12.42 -2.48 11.84
C GLY A 65 13.33 -2.10 10.66
N ILE A 66 13.76 -3.07 9.85
CA ILE A 66 14.65 -2.82 8.72
C ILE A 66 13.84 -2.22 7.58
N ALA A 67 14.32 -1.11 7.03
CA ALA A 67 13.71 -0.48 5.86
C ALA A 67 13.95 -1.33 4.60
N ARG A 68 12.87 -1.65 3.89
CA ARG A 68 12.85 -2.36 2.61
C ARG A 68 12.25 -1.46 1.54
N LEU A 69 12.88 -1.40 0.37
CA LEU A 69 12.31 -0.69 -0.77
C LEU A 69 11.25 -1.57 -1.43
N VAL A 70 10.06 -1.01 -1.65
CA VAL A 70 8.95 -1.70 -2.31
C VAL A 70 8.39 -0.83 -3.42
N MET A 71 7.89 -1.49 -4.46
CA MET A 71 7.07 -0.92 -5.52
C MET A 71 5.61 -1.26 -5.24
N ALA A 72 4.76 -0.25 -5.14
CA ALA A 72 3.32 -0.44 -5.09
C ALA A 72 2.67 0.12 -6.35
N GLN A 73 1.83 -0.67 -6.97
CA GLN A 73 1.07 -0.25 -8.15
C GLN A 73 -0.35 -0.79 -8.13
N GLY A 74 -1.30 0.02 -8.58
CA GLY A 74 -2.71 -0.33 -8.53
C GLY A 74 -3.61 0.72 -9.15
N ARG A 75 -4.92 0.48 -9.06
CA ARG A 75 -5.93 1.39 -9.58
C ARG A 75 -7.22 1.36 -8.76
N CYS A 76 -7.96 2.44 -8.87
CA CYS A 76 -9.31 2.53 -8.35
C CYS A 76 -10.33 2.07 -9.42
N PHE A 77 -11.21 1.15 -9.02
CA PHE A 77 -12.37 0.70 -9.76
C PHE A 77 -13.58 1.54 -9.35
N ARG A 78 -14.42 1.87 -10.34
CA ARG A 78 -15.57 2.75 -10.16
C ARG A 78 -16.86 2.07 -10.60
N ASP A 79 -17.97 2.49 -10.03
CA ASP A 79 -19.31 2.10 -10.49
C ASP A 79 -19.69 2.84 -11.80
N ARG A 80 -20.90 2.59 -12.30
CA ARG A 80 -21.44 3.24 -13.51
C ARG A 80 -21.62 4.76 -13.36
N SER A 81 -21.72 5.25 -12.13
CA SER A 81 -21.87 6.68 -11.82
C SER A 81 -20.53 7.38 -11.61
N GLY A 82 -19.41 6.65 -11.72
CA GLY A 82 -18.06 7.17 -11.53
C GLY A 82 -17.60 7.21 -10.07
N ASN A 83 -18.35 6.65 -9.12
CA ASN A 83 -17.93 6.64 -7.71
C ASN A 83 -16.86 5.56 -7.47
N PRO A 84 -15.83 5.85 -6.67
CA PRO A 84 -14.82 4.85 -6.32
C PRO A 84 -15.43 3.77 -5.43
N VAL A 85 -15.37 2.51 -5.87
CA VAL A 85 -15.95 1.36 -5.14
C VAL A 85 -14.91 0.40 -4.59
N HIS A 86 -13.75 0.29 -5.25
CA HIS A 86 -12.72 -0.65 -4.84
C HIS A 86 -11.35 -0.17 -5.31
N TYR A 87 -10.31 -0.42 -4.52
CA TYR A 87 -8.94 -0.21 -4.93
C TYR A 87 -8.20 -1.54 -4.83
N ALA A 88 -7.52 -1.94 -5.90
CA ALA A 88 -6.68 -3.13 -5.89
C ALA A 88 -5.34 -2.85 -6.56
N GLY A 89 -4.32 -3.58 -6.09
CA GLY A 89 -2.96 -3.43 -6.55
C GLY A 89 -2.07 -4.51 -5.98
N ILE A 90 -0.80 -4.43 -6.36
CA ILE A 90 0.25 -5.31 -5.88
C ILE A 90 1.34 -4.49 -5.19
N VAL A 91 2.00 -5.09 -4.21
CA VAL A 91 3.22 -4.57 -3.61
C VAL A 91 4.27 -5.66 -3.68
N HIS A 92 5.43 -5.34 -4.22
CA HIS A 92 6.56 -6.26 -4.33
C HIS A 92 7.86 -5.55 -3.93
N PRO A 93 8.87 -6.29 -3.44
CA PRO A 93 10.19 -5.71 -3.22
C PRO A 93 10.75 -5.18 -4.54
N VAL A 94 11.50 -4.08 -4.46
CA VAL A 94 12.33 -3.64 -5.58
C VAL A 94 13.67 -4.36 -5.44
N ASP A 95 14.04 -5.15 -6.44
CA ASP A 95 15.36 -5.78 -6.47
C ASP A 95 16.43 -4.71 -6.67
N CYS A 96 17.49 -4.75 -5.86
CA CYS A 96 18.72 -4.02 -6.18
C CYS A 96 19.40 -4.78 -7.33
N ALA A 97 19.51 -4.13 -8.50
CA ALA A 97 20.32 -4.63 -9.61
C ALA A 97 21.81 -4.71 -9.25
#